data_AF-A0A255TKU4-F1
#
_entry.id   AF-A0A255TKU4-F1
#
_cell.length_a   1.000
_cell.length_b   1.000
_cell.length_c   1.000
_cell.angle_alpha   90.00
_cell.angle_beta   90.00
_cell.angle_gamma   90.00
#
_symmetry.space_group_name_H-M   'P 1'
#
loop_
_entity.id
_entity.type
_entity.pdbx_description
1 polymer ?
#
loop_
_entity_poly.entity_id
_entity_poly.type
_entity_poly.pdbx_seq_one_letter_code
_entity_poly.pdbx_strand_id
1 'polypeptide(L)'
;MNTIRIDQVLYNYAVVYARKHNMSVDSLVENYIISLLGDSKSSYSYSEMATSRNVKYKISPRVKALEMEFVCPENLSEDYKKEIKEGRIKKGL
;
A
#
# COMPACT_ATOMS: atom_id res chain seq x y z
N MET A 1 -12.15 -21.38 -7.98
CA MET A 1 -11.77 -20.21 -8.80
C MET A 1 -12.95 -19.92 -9.72
N ASN A 2 -13.67 -18.83 -9.48
CA ASN A 2 -14.80 -18.44 -10.32
C ASN A 2 -14.27 -17.57 -11.46
N THR A 3 -14.68 -17.85 -12.70
CA THR A 3 -14.19 -17.13 -13.88
C THR A 3 -15.29 -16.25 -14.43
N ILE A 4 -15.05 -14.94 -14.50
CA ILE A 4 -15.94 -13.96 -15.14
C ILE A 4 -15.33 -13.60 -16.50
N ARG A 5 -16.16 -13.63 -17.55
CA ARG A 5 -15.74 -13.20 -18.88
C ARG A 5 -16.19 -11.77 -19.10
N ILE A 6 -15.24 -10.89 -19.42
CA ILE A 6 -15.50 -9.50 -19.77
C ILE A 6 -14.89 -9.20 -21.14
N ASP A 7 -15.43 -8.18 -21.80
CA ASP A 7 -14.88 -7.71 -23.07
C ASP A 7 -13.45 -7.17 -22.90
N GLN A 8 -12.63 -7.31 -23.94
CA GLN A 8 -11.22 -6.95 -23.93
C GLN A 8 -11.01 -5.44 -23.73
N VAL A 9 -11.90 -4.62 -24.30
CA VAL A 9 -11.85 -3.16 -24.15
C VAL A 9 -12.12 -2.79 -22.69
N LEU A 10 -13.13 -3.39 -22.08
CA LEU A 10 -13.45 -3.19 -20.67
C LEU A 10 -12.32 -3.66 -19.75
N TYR A 11 -11.69 -4.80 -20.06
CA TYR A 11 -10.52 -5.28 -19.31
C TYR A 11 -9.36 -4.28 -19.34
N ASN A 12 -9.06 -3.70 -20.50
CA ASN A 12 -7.99 -2.71 -20.63
C ASN A 12 -8.28 -1.45 -19.79
N TYR A 13 -9.52 -0.97 -19.77
CA TYR A 13 -9.91 0.14 -18.90
C TYR A 13 -9.78 -0.21 -17.41
N ALA A 14 -10.19 -1.42 -17.02
CA ALA A 14 -10.05 -1.92 -15.67
C ALA A 14 -8.57 -1.98 -15.24
N VAL A 15 -7.67 -2.43 -16.13
CA VAL A 15 -6.22 -2.44 -15.87
C VAL A 15 -5.66 -1.03 -15.64
N VAL A 16 -6.04 -0.06 -16.47
CA VAL A 16 -5.59 1.33 -16.32
C VAL A 16 -6.07 1.93 -15.00
N TYR A 17 -7.34 1.72 -14.65
CA TYR A 17 -7.89 2.20 -13.39
C TYR A 17 -7.20 1.52 -12.20
N ALA A 18 -7.06 0.19 -12.23
CA ALA A 18 -6.43 -0.57 -11.16
C ALA A 18 -4.98 -0.09 -10.90
N ARG A 19 -4.23 0.20 -11.96
CA ARG A 19 -2.88 0.79 -11.86
C ARG A 19 -2.89 2.19 -11.22
N LYS A 20 -3.82 3.06 -11.63
CA LYS A 20 -3.96 4.40 -11.07
C LYS A 20 -4.23 4.37 -9.56
N HIS A 21 -4.96 3.36 -9.09
CA HIS A 21 -5.36 3.20 -7.70
C HIS A 21 -4.51 2.17 -6.93
N ASN A 22 -3.40 1.70 -7.51
CA ASN A 22 -2.49 0.71 -6.93
C ASN A 22 -3.20 -0.54 -6.36
N MET A 23 -4.17 -1.06 -7.12
CA MET A 23 -4.95 -2.26 -6.75
C MET A 23 -4.88 -3.32 -7.86
N SER A 24 -5.26 -4.56 -7.54
CA SER A 24 -5.38 -5.63 -8.52
C SER A 24 -6.68 -5.49 -9.33
N VAL A 25 -6.70 -6.06 -10.53
CA VAL A 25 -7.92 -6.09 -11.36
C VAL A 25 -9.02 -6.92 -10.67
N ASP A 26 -8.65 -8.01 -10.00
CA ASP A 26 -9.59 -8.87 -9.29
C ASP A 26 -10.28 -8.11 -8.14
N SER A 27 -9.51 -7.41 -7.30
CA SER A 27 -10.07 -6.62 -6.19
C SER A 27 -10.93 -5.46 -6.69
N LEU A 28 -10.60 -4.87 -7.84
CA LEU A 28 -11.43 -3.85 -8.47
C LEU A 28 -12.79 -4.42 -8.91
N VAL A 29 -12.78 -5.58 -9.56
CA VAL A 29 -14.00 -6.25 -10.03
C VAL A 29 -14.86 -6.68 -8.84
N GLU A 30 -14.26 -7.24 -7.80
CA GLU A 30 -14.95 -7.61 -6.56
C GLU A 30 -15.62 -6.40 -5.90
N ASN A 31 -14.89 -5.30 -5.71
CA ASN A 31 -15.42 -4.07 -5.12
C ASN A 31 -16.57 -3.49 -5.94
N TYR A 32 -16.46 -3.54 -7.27
CA TYR A 32 -17.52 -3.06 -8.16
C TYR A 32 -18.78 -3.94 -8.07
N ILE A 33 -18.61 -5.27 -8.08
CA ILE A 33 -19.71 -6.21 -7.91
C ILE A 33 -20.39 -6.00 -6.56
N ILE A 34 -19.63 -5.85 -5.47
CA ILE A 34 -20.16 -5.57 -4.13
C ILE A 34 -20.94 -4.25 -4.12
N SER A 35 -20.38 -3.19 -4.72
CA SER A 35 -21.05 -1.90 -4.84
C SER A 35 -22.35 -1.97 -5.65
N LEU A 36 -22.41 -2.82 -6.68
CA LEU A 36 -23.59 -2.99 -7.52
C LEU A 36 -24.68 -3.81 -6.84
N LEU A 37 -24.31 -4.83 -6.05
CA LEU A 37 -25.24 -5.70 -5.33
C LEU A 37 -25.86 -5.05 -4.08
N GLY A 38 -25.46 -3.82 -3.74
CA GLY A 38 -26.09 -2.94 -2.75
C GLY A 38 -26.50 -3.64 -1.46
N ASP A 39 -25.58 -3.75 -0.50
CA ASP A 39 -25.82 -4.09 0.92
C ASP A 39 -26.74 -5.28 1.26
N SER A 40 -27.08 -6.16 0.31
CA SER A 40 -28.02 -7.25 0.60
C SER A 40 -27.44 -8.37 1.47
N LYS A 41 -26.12 -8.39 1.70
CA LYS A 41 -25.50 -9.20 2.77
C LYS A 41 -24.23 -8.53 3.28
N SER A 42 -24.37 -7.84 4.41
CA SER A 42 -23.32 -7.48 5.38
C SER A 42 -22.54 -8.68 5.96
N SER A 43 -22.49 -9.83 5.27
CA SER A 43 -21.80 -11.05 5.72
C SER A 43 -20.48 -11.32 5.03
N TYR A 44 -20.07 -10.54 4.02
CA TYR A 44 -18.65 -10.47 3.65
C TYR A 44 -17.99 -9.45 4.55
N SER A 45 -17.80 -9.87 5.79
CA SER A 45 -17.00 -9.20 6.80
C SER A 45 -15.62 -8.93 6.21
N TYR A 46 -15.41 -7.72 5.71
CA TYR A 46 -14.12 -7.21 5.25
C TYR A 46 -13.06 -7.25 6.37
N SER A 47 -13.47 -7.47 7.63
CA SER A 47 -12.56 -7.66 8.75
C SER A 47 -11.87 -9.03 8.77
N GLU A 48 -12.35 -10.05 8.04
CA GLU A 48 -11.63 -11.34 7.98
C GLU A 48 -10.61 -11.38 6.82
N MET A 49 -10.87 -10.69 5.71
CA MET A 49 -9.90 -10.57 4.61
C MET A 49 -8.78 -9.58 4.91
N ALA A 50 -9.05 -8.50 5.65
CA ALA A 50 -8.04 -7.54 6.07
C ALA A 50 -7.17 -8.03 7.26
N THR A 51 -7.59 -9.10 7.95
CA THR A 51 -6.86 -9.66 9.10
C THR A 51 -6.04 -10.91 8.77
N SER A 52 -6.09 -11.40 7.53
CA SER A 52 -4.99 -12.24 7.00
C SER A 52 -3.77 -11.35 6.68
N ARG A 53 -3.20 -10.71 7.69
CA ARG A 53 -1.92 -9.97 7.67
C ARG A 53 -0.73 -10.93 7.49
N ASN A 54 -0.82 -11.85 6.55
CA ASN A 54 0.25 -12.74 6.14
C ASN A 54 0.32 -12.89 4.61
N VAL A 55 -0.29 -11.98 3.83
CA VAL A 55 0.13 -11.83 2.44
C VAL A 55 1.48 -11.14 2.45
N LYS A 56 2.52 -11.97 2.58
CA LYS A 56 3.93 -11.59 2.53
C LYS A 56 4.25 -11.19 1.10
N TYR A 57 3.72 -10.07 0.63
CA TYR A 57 4.19 -9.44 -0.59
C TYR A 57 5.70 -9.27 -0.44
N LYS A 58 6.48 -9.82 -1.38
CA LYS A 58 7.92 -9.56 -1.44
C LYS A 58 8.10 -8.10 -1.87
N ILE A 59 7.92 -7.18 -0.92
CA ILE A 59 8.24 -5.78 -1.10
C ILE A 59 9.75 -5.71 -1.34
N SER A 60 10.16 -5.02 -2.41
CA SER A 60 11.58 -4.85 -2.69
C SER A 60 12.25 -4.17 -1.48
N PRO A 61 13.49 -4.54 -1.12
CA PRO A 61 14.18 -3.95 0.04
C PRO A 61 14.24 -2.42 -0.02
N ARG A 62 14.31 -1.85 -1.23
CA ARG A 62 14.30 -0.40 -1.45
C ARG A 62 12.98 0.26 -1.06
N VAL A 63 11.84 -0.35 -1.41
CA VAL A 63 10.51 0.20 -1.06
C VAL A 63 10.24 0.02 0.43
N LYS A 64 10.64 -1.12 1.00
CA LYS A 64 10.54 -1.36 2.45
C LYS A 64 11.36 -0.34 3.25
N ALA A 65 12.53 0.06 2.75
CA ALA A 65 13.36 1.08 3.38
C ALA A 65 12.73 2.49 3.35
N LEU A 66 11.77 2.75 2.46
CA LEU A 66 11.03 4.01 2.43
C LEU A 66 9.87 4.03 3.44
N GLU A 67 9.29 2.87 3.77
CA GLU A 67 8.24 2.76 4.80
C GLU A 67 8.82 2.84 6.22
N MET A 68 10.05 2.35 6.41
CA MET A 68 10.71 2.44 7.70
C MET A 68 11.21 3.87 7.90
N GLU A 69 10.65 4.60 8.86
CA GLU A 69 11.22 5.84 9.35
C GLU A 69 12.70 5.60 9.66
N PHE A 70 13.57 6.47 9.14
CA PHE A 70 15.00 6.36 9.36
C PHE A 70 15.29 6.48 10.87
N VAL A 71 15.50 5.34 11.53
CA VAL A 71 15.97 5.31 12.90
C VAL A 71 17.46 5.60 12.85
N CYS A 72 17.83 6.80 13.30
CA CYS A 72 19.21 7.19 13.39
C CYS A 72 19.94 6.22 14.34
N PRO A 73 21.01 5.53 13.89
CA PRO A 73 21.77 4.64 14.75
C PRO A 73 22.33 5.39 15.96
N GLU A 74 22.41 4.74 17.13
CA GLU A 74 22.85 5.38 18.37
C GLU A 74 24.37 5.69 18.38
N ASN A 75 25.14 4.90 17.64
CA ASN A 75 26.60 4.97 17.55
C ASN A 75 27.09 5.89 16.41
N LEU A 76 26.53 7.08 16.28
CA LEU A 76 27.02 8.08 15.33
C LEU A 76 28.43 8.55 15.70
N SER A 77 29.24 8.86 14.69
CA SER A 77 30.50 9.57 14.87
C SER A 77 30.27 10.90 15.59
N GLU A 78 31.22 11.29 16.46
CA GLU A 78 31.17 12.57 17.18
C GLU A 78 31.11 13.77 16.21
N ASP A 79 31.78 13.67 15.06
CA ASP A 79 31.72 14.70 14.02
C ASP A 79 30.30 14.88 13.47
N TYR A 80 29.58 13.78 13.27
CA TYR A 80 28.21 13.82 12.75
C TYR A 80 27.21 14.33 13.81
N LYS A 81 27.40 14.00 15.08
CA LYS A 81 26.62 14.56 16.19
C LYS A 81 26.78 16.08 16.26
N LYS A 82 28.01 16.58 16.04
CA LYS A 82 28.32 18.01 15.99
C LYS A 82 27.61 18.69 14.83
N GLU A 83 27.63 18.10 13.63
CA GLU A 83 26.96 18.61 12.44
C GLU A 83 25.43 18.69 12.63
N ILE A 84 24.79 17.67 13.20
CA ILE A 84 23.35 17.70 13.52
C ILE A 84 23.03 18.84 14.49
N LYS A 85 23.86 19.03 15.52
CA LYS A 85 23.66 20.09 16.53
C LYS A 85 23.79 21.47 15.88
N GLU A 86 24.81 21.69 15.07
CA GLU A 86 25.02 22.94 14.33
C GLU A 86 23.93 23.21 13.29
N GLY A 87 23.46 22.17 12.59
CA GLY A 87 22.37 22.24 11.63
C GLY A 87 21.02 22.58 12.27
N ARG A 88 20.75 22.09 13.50
CA ARG A 88 19.55 22.48 14.28
C ARG A 88 19.61 23.94 14.73
N ILE A 89 20.77 24.41 15.17
CA ILE A 89 20.98 25.82 15.57
C ILE A 89 20.75 26.77 14.39
N LYS A 90 21.23 26.41 13.18
CA LYS A 90 21.05 27.23 11.97
C LYS A 90 19.62 27.27 11.44
N LYS A 91 18.79 26.28 11.76
CA LYS A 91 17.37 26.23 11.33
C LYS A 91 16.40 26.95 12.28
N GLY A 92 16.88 27.57 13.36
CA GLY A 92 16.07 28.45 14.20
C GLY A 92 14.85 27.75 14.81
N LEU A 93 15.09 26.75 15.65
CA LEU A 93 14.15 26.35 16.70
C LEU A 93 14.63 26.98 18.02
#